data_AF-A0A5C6NQE6-F1
#
_entry.id   AF-A0A5C6NQE6-F1
#
_cell.length_a   1.000
_cell.length_b   1.000
_cell.length_c   1.000
_cell.angle_alpha   90.00
_cell.angle_beta   90.00
_cell.angle_gamma   90.00
#
_symmetry.space_group_name_H-M   'P 1'
#
loop_
_entity.id
_entity.type
_entity.pdbx_description
1 polymer ?
#
loop_
_entity_poly.entity_id
_entity_poly.type
_entity_poly.pdbx_seq_one_letter_code
_entity_poly.pdbx_strand_id
1 'polypeptide(L)'
;MFRASIVEAADRCCGRKVVGACRGGNARTRWWTPAVRDAVKLKKESYRALLACGTPEAADGYRRAKRSAATAVAEAKTRAWEEFGEAMENDFRTASKRFWTTIRPEEGKQCTVNTVYSGDGVLLTSTRDVVDRWKEYFEDLLNPTNTPSSEEVGPGTWRWALVSPGLKLPR
;
A
#
# COMPACT_ATOMS: atom_id res chain seq x y z
N MET A 1 13.35 5.44 50.63
CA MET A 1 14.02 4.11 50.71
C MET A 1 13.04 2.94 50.54
N PHE A 2 12.00 2.82 51.38
CA PHE A 2 11.08 1.67 51.39
C PHE A 2 10.36 1.37 50.04
N ARG A 3 9.83 2.40 49.38
CA ARG A 3 9.10 2.25 48.10
C ARG A 3 9.99 1.71 46.96
N ALA A 4 11.26 2.09 46.94
CA ALA A 4 12.21 1.60 45.93
C ALA A 4 12.54 0.12 46.16
N SER A 5 12.70 -0.28 47.43
CA SER A 5 12.98 -1.66 47.82
C SER A 5 11.82 -2.61 47.50
N ILE A 6 10.56 -2.18 47.69
CA ILE A 6 9.38 -2.97 47.30
C ILE A 6 9.32 -3.16 45.78
N VAL A 7 9.54 -2.10 45.01
CA VAL A 7 9.50 -2.17 43.55
C VAL A 7 10.61 -3.09 43.03
N GLU A 8 11.80 -3.03 43.62
CA GLU A 8 12.93 -3.89 43.25
C GLU A 8 12.68 -5.37 43.60
N ALA A 9 12.15 -5.65 44.79
CA ALA A 9 11.78 -7.01 45.18
C ALA A 9 10.67 -7.58 44.29
N ALA A 10 9.66 -6.77 43.95
CA ALA A 10 8.60 -7.16 43.03
C ALA A 10 9.14 -7.43 41.60
N ASP A 11 10.08 -6.60 41.11
CA ASP A 11 10.72 -6.81 39.80
C ASP A 11 11.50 -8.13 39.77
N ARG A 12 12.24 -8.45 40.85
CA ARG A 12 13.02 -9.69 40.97
C ARG A 12 12.15 -10.94 41.11
N CYS A 13 11.06 -10.88 41.87
CA CYS A 13 10.21 -12.04 42.14
C CYS A 13 9.19 -12.31 41.03
N CYS A 14 8.58 -11.26 40.49
CA CYS A 14 7.46 -11.39 39.55
C CYS A 14 7.83 -11.06 38.11
N GLY A 15 9.02 -10.48 37.89
CA GLY A 15 9.43 -9.95 36.59
C GLY A 15 8.68 -8.67 36.22
N ARG A 16 9.27 -7.88 35.32
CA ARG A 16 8.67 -6.64 34.81
C ARG A 16 7.90 -6.89 33.52
N LYS A 17 6.57 -6.72 33.55
CA LYS A 17 5.75 -6.61 32.34
C LYS A 17 5.42 -5.14 32.08
N VAL A 18 6.12 -4.52 31.13
CA VAL A 18 5.77 -3.17 30.67
C VAL A 18 4.51 -3.26 29.81
N VAL A 19 3.36 -2.92 30.39
CA VAL A 19 2.11 -2.74 29.65
C VAL A 19 2.15 -1.36 29.02
N GLY A 20 2.23 -1.29 27.69
CA GLY A 20 2.23 -0.03 26.94
C GLY A 20 3.57 0.39 26.31
N ALA A 21 4.66 -0.35 26.54
CA ALA A 21 5.78 -0.28 25.61
C ALA A 21 5.38 -1.08 24.37
N CYS A 22 5.19 -0.38 23.25
CA CYS A 22 5.02 -0.94 21.92
C CYS A 22 6.20 -1.88 21.60
N ARG A 23 6.16 -3.12 22.07
CA ARG A 23 7.07 -4.17 21.64
C ARG A 23 6.63 -4.60 20.24
N GLY A 24 7.33 -4.07 19.24
CA GLY A 24 7.35 -4.58 17.87
C GLY A 24 6.17 -4.11 17.05
N GLY A 25 6.44 -3.60 15.85
CA GLY A 25 5.42 -3.12 14.93
C GLY A 25 4.30 -4.13 14.72
N ASN A 26 3.10 -3.62 14.48
CA ASN A 26 2.00 -4.42 13.94
C ASN A 26 2.52 -5.22 12.74
N ALA A 27 2.37 -6.55 12.74
CA ALA A 27 2.71 -7.38 11.58
C ALA A 27 1.96 -6.90 10.32
N ARG A 28 0.75 -6.35 10.49
CA ARG A 28 -0.02 -5.75 9.38
C ARG A 28 0.57 -4.43 8.85
N THR A 29 1.57 -3.87 9.52
CA THR A 29 2.20 -2.60 9.10
C THR A 29 3.72 -2.73 9.18
N ARG A 30 4.28 -3.74 8.50
CA ARG A 30 5.75 -4.01 8.41
C ARG A 30 6.58 -2.78 8.00
N TRP A 31 5.98 -1.86 7.23
CA TRP A 31 6.59 -0.58 6.83
C TRP A 31 6.58 0.51 7.93
N TRP A 32 5.90 0.31 9.07
CA TRP A 32 5.85 1.25 10.19
C TRP A 32 7.09 1.13 11.10
N THR A 33 8.22 1.57 10.56
CA THR A 33 9.54 1.47 11.19
C THR A 33 9.79 2.63 12.18
N PRO A 34 10.79 2.51 13.07
CA PRO A 34 11.24 3.63 13.91
C PRO A 34 11.54 4.90 13.09
N ALA A 35 12.24 4.76 11.96
CA ALA A 35 12.56 5.87 11.06
C ALA A 35 11.31 6.61 10.55
N VAL A 36 10.26 5.86 10.18
CA VAL A 36 8.98 6.46 9.76
C VAL A 36 8.32 7.22 10.92
N ARG A 37 8.35 6.67 12.14
CA ARG A 37 7.79 7.35 13.32
C ARG A 37 8.53 8.65 13.62
N ASP A 38 9.86 8.62 13.56
CA ASP A 38 10.70 9.77 13.85
C ASP A 38 10.50 10.88 12.81
N ALA A 39 10.44 10.52 11.52
CA ALA A 39 10.15 11.47 10.45
C ALA A 39 8.73 12.07 10.56
N VAL A 40 7.73 11.26 10.92
CA VAL A 40 6.35 11.74 11.14
C VAL A 40 6.28 12.64 12.38
N LYS A 41 7.03 12.32 13.45
CA LYS A 41 7.13 13.14 14.65
C LYS A 41 7.76 14.50 14.33
N LEU A 42 8.88 14.50 13.62
CA LEU A 42 9.57 15.72 13.18
C LEU A 42 8.66 16.60 12.30
N LYS A 43 7.92 15.99 11.36
CA LYS A 43 6.90 16.70 10.56
C LYS A 43 5.87 17.42 11.44
N LYS A 44 5.36 16.75 12.49
CA LYS A 44 4.38 17.33 13.41
C LYS A 44 4.98 18.47 14.23
N GLU A 45 6.22 18.33 14.68
CA GLU A 45 6.94 19.37 15.43
C GLU A 45 7.20 20.60 14.55
N SER A 46 7.67 20.41 13.31
CA SER A 46 7.87 21.51 12.37
C SER A 46 6.56 22.21 11.99
N TYR A 47 5.44 21.47 11.91
CA TYR A 47 4.13 22.08 11.69
C TYR A 47 3.70 22.95 12.87
N ARG A 48 3.93 22.51 14.11
CA ARG A 48 3.69 23.33 15.31
C ARG A 48 4.56 24.58 15.33
N ALA A 49 5.84 24.47 14.96
CA ALA A 49 6.73 25.62 14.86
C ALA A 49 6.23 26.64 13.81
N LEU A 50 5.82 26.15 12.63
CA LEU A 50 5.22 26.99 11.59
C LEU A 50 3.98 27.73 12.09
N LEU A 51 3.09 27.05 12.81
CA LEU A 51 1.90 27.69 13.39
C LEU A 51 2.23 28.72 14.48
N ALA A 52 3.33 28.53 15.22
CA ALA A 52 3.70 29.38 16.34
C ALA A 52 4.32 30.71 15.90
N CYS A 53 5.21 30.70 14.90
CA CYS A 53 5.97 31.89 14.51
C CYS A 53 5.73 32.37 13.07
N GLY A 54 5.14 31.54 12.20
CA GLY A 54 4.81 31.92 10.81
C GLY A 54 6.02 32.31 9.94
N THR A 55 7.25 32.08 10.39
CA THR A 55 8.45 32.55 9.69
C THR A 55 8.74 31.74 8.42
N PRO A 56 9.41 32.33 7.42
CA PRO A 56 9.81 31.60 6.22
C PRO A 56 10.71 30.40 6.54
N GLU A 57 11.57 30.49 7.56
CA GLU A 57 12.43 29.40 8.02
C GLU A 57 11.62 28.23 8.61
N ALA A 58 10.57 28.54 9.37
CA ALA A 58 9.67 27.52 9.90
C ALA A 58 8.86 26.85 8.78
N ALA A 59 8.48 27.62 7.74
CA ALA A 59 7.81 27.10 6.56
C ALA A 59 8.75 26.19 5.73
N ASP A 60 10.01 26.59 5.55
CA ASP A 60 11.07 25.78 4.93
C ASP A 60 11.32 24.49 5.72
N GLY A 61 11.43 24.60 7.05
CA GLY A 61 11.60 23.48 7.96
C GLY A 61 10.47 22.46 7.83
N TYR A 62 9.21 22.92 7.84
CA TYR A 62 8.06 22.06 7.60
C TYR A 62 8.06 21.43 6.20
N ARG A 63 8.41 22.17 5.14
CA ARG A 63 8.52 21.63 3.78
C ARG A 63 9.58 20.54 3.68
N ARG A 64 10.71 20.67 4.36
CA ARG A 64 11.75 19.62 4.44
C ARG A 64 11.25 18.41 5.22
N ALA A 65 10.68 18.61 6.40
CA ALA A 65 10.18 17.52 7.24
C ALA A 65 9.01 16.75 6.58
N LYS A 66 8.12 17.45 5.86
CA LYS A 66 7.05 16.84 5.07
C LYS A 66 7.60 15.93 3.96
N ARG A 67 8.63 16.39 3.23
CA ARG A 67 9.30 15.59 2.18
C ARG A 67 10.01 14.38 2.80
N SER A 68 10.80 14.59 3.85
CA SER A 68 11.50 13.52 4.56
C SER A 68 10.55 12.44 5.08
N ALA A 69 9.41 12.83 5.67
CA ALA A 69 8.39 11.87 6.09
C ALA A 69 7.76 11.10 4.92
N ALA A 70 7.53 11.76 3.77
CA ALA A 70 7.02 11.10 2.58
C ALA A 70 8.03 10.09 2.02
N THR A 71 9.31 10.48 1.93
CA THR A 71 10.42 9.62 1.50
C THR A 71 10.57 8.42 2.42
N ALA A 72 10.63 8.61 3.74
CA ALA A 72 10.77 7.53 4.70
C ALA A 72 9.59 6.53 4.62
N VAL A 73 8.37 7.01 4.41
CA VAL A 73 7.19 6.14 4.20
C VAL A 73 7.29 5.38 2.89
N ALA A 74 7.71 6.03 1.80
CA ALA A 74 7.88 5.38 0.50
C ALA A 74 8.94 4.28 0.58
N GLU A 75 10.14 4.59 1.08
CA GLU A 75 11.24 3.65 1.26
C GLU A 75 10.84 2.48 2.16
N ALA A 76 10.21 2.74 3.30
CA ALA A 76 9.81 1.68 4.21
C ALA A 76 8.72 0.77 3.61
N LYS A 77 7.85 1.31 2.75
CA LYS A 77 6.85 0.53 2.01
C LYS A 77 7.49 -0.31 0.91
N THR A 78 8.41 0.27 0.15
CA THR A 78 9.19 -0.45 -0.87
C THR A 78 9.94 -1.61 -0.23
N ARG A 79 10.69 -1.35 0.84
CA ARG A 79 11.43 -2.38 1.56
C ARG A 79 10.53 -3.47 2.14
N ALA A 80 9.38 -3.08 2.71
CA ALA A 80 8.43 -4.07 3.23
C ALA A 80 7.87 -4.98 2.12
N TRP A 81 7.70 -4.47 0.90
CA TRP A 81 7.30 -5.25 -0.27
C TRP A 81 8.41 -6.16 -0.78
N GLU A 82 9.64 -5.65 -0.87
CA GLU A 82 10.83 -6.43 -1.27
C GLU A 82 11.04 -7.60 -0.30
N GLU A 83 11.09 -7.34 1.01
CA GLU A 83 11.25 -8.38 2.02
C GLU A 83 10.07 -9.37 2.07
N PHE A 84 8.88 -8.95 1.63
CA PHE A 84 7.74 -9.86 1.48
C PHE A 84 7.91 -10.76 0.26
N GLY A 85 8.32 -10.18 -0.88
CA GLY A 85 8.60 -10.91 -2.11
C GLY A 85 9.72 -11.93 -1.95
N GLU A 86 10.82 -11.55 -1.29
CA GLU A 86 11.93 -12.46 -0.99
C GLU A 86 11.50 -13.62 -0.08
N ALA A 87 10.72 -13.32 0.98
CA ALA A 87 10.19 -14.35 1.86
C ALA A 87 9.23 -15.29 1.12
N MET A 88 8.41 -14.75 0.22
CA MET A 88 7.52 -15.49 -0.66
C MET A 88 8.28 -16.41 -1.62
N GLU A 89 9.33 -15.91 -2.26
CA GLU A 89 10.14 -16.68 -3.19
C GLU A 89 10.93 -17.79 -2.47
N ASN A 90 11.38 -17.51 -1.25
CA ASN A 90 12.01 -18.50 -0.39
C ASN A 90 11.00 -19.58 0.04
N ASP A 91 9.83 -19.20 0.55
CA ASP A 91 8.79 -20.12 0.99
C ASP A 91 8.29 -20.98 -0.18
N PHE A 92 8.21 -20.44 -1.39
CA PHE A 92 7.87 -21.23 -2.59
C PHE A 92 8.84 -22.40 -2.78
N ARG A 93 10.15 -22.13 -2.69
CA ARG A 93 11.23 -23.11 -2.94
C ARG A 93 11.45 -24.08 -1.76
N THR A 94 11.32 -23.60 -0.53
CA THR A 94 11.76 -24.34 0.67
C THR A 94 10.61 -24.84 1.54
N ALA A 95 9.43 -24.20 1.46
CA ALA A 95 8.32 -24.43 2.37
C ALA A 95 6.95 -24.19 1.70
N SER A 96 6.65 -24.91 0.62
CA SER A 96 5.48 -24.64 -0.25
C SER A 96 4.13 -24.60 0.49
N LYS A 97 3.98 -25.28 1.64
CA LYS A 97 2.80 -25.17 2.51
C LYS A 97 2.64 -23.76 3.11
N ARG A 98 3.73 -23.12 3.51
CA ARG A 98 3.74 -21.74 4.06
C ARG A 98 3.40 -20.73 2.96
N PHE A 99 3.98 -20.90 1.78
CA PHE A 99 3.63 -20.11 0.59
C PHE A 99 2.11 -20.09 0.33
N TRP A 100 1.48 -21.26 0.20
CA TRP A 100 0.04 -21.33 -0.05
C TRP A 100 -0.81 -20.84 1.14
N THR A 101 -0.30 -20.92 2.36
CA THR A 101 -0.98 -20.37 3.55
C THR A 101 -0.99 -18.84 3.54
N THR A 102 0.04 -18.21 2.99
CA THR A 102 0.13 -16.74 2.84
C THR A 102 -0.71 -16.23 1.68
N ILE A 103 -0.76 -16.95 0.55
CA ILE A 103 -1.47 -16.52 -0.67
C ILE A 103 -2.99 -16.67 -0.58
N ARG A 104 -3.48 -17.78 -0.01
CA ARG A 104 -4.94 -18.06 0.03
C ARG A 104 -5.78 -16.96 0.70
N PRO A 105 -5.32 -16.32 1.80
CA PRO A 105 -6.02 -15.17 2.37
C PRO A 105 -5.93 -13.90 1.52
N GLU A 106 -4.87 -13.71 0.72
CA GLU A 106 -4.69 -12.55 -0.15
C GLU A 106 -5.56 -12.62 -1.42
N GLU A 107 -5.79 -13.82 -1.95
CA GLU A 107 -6.83 -14.09 -2.95
C GLU A 107 -8.25 -13.92 -2.39
N GLY A 108 -8.38 -13.83 -1.05
CA GLY A 108 -9.62 -13.75 -0.30
C GLY A 108 -10.22 -12.36 -0.20
N LYS A 109 -10.67 -11.83 -1.34
CA LYS A 109 -11.88 -10.97 -1.46
C LYS A 109 -12.36 -11.13 -2.90
N GLN A 110 -13.38 -11.97 -3.10
CA GLN A 110 -14.22 -11.81 -4.29
C GLN A 110 -14.80 -10.39 -4.22
N CYS A 111 -14.13 -9.45 -4.89
CA CYS A 111 -14.79 -8.24 -5.34
C CYS A 111 -15.93 -8.75 -6.23
N THR A 112 -17.18 -8.58 -5.80
CA THR A 112 -18.38 -8.81 -6.61
C THR A 112 -18.49 -7.76 -7.73
N VAL A 113 -17.37 -7.46 -8.40
CA VAL A 113 -17.24 -6.52 -9.50
C VAL A 113 -17.11 -7.35 -10.78
N ASN A 114 -18.07 -8.24 -11.02
CA ASN A 114 -18.35 -8.71 -12.36
C ASN A 114 -19.31 -7.69 -12.97
N THR A 115 -18.84 -6.46 -13.15
CA THR A 115 -19.64 -5.39 -13.69
C THR A 115 -18.90 -4.74 -14.84
N VAL A 116 -19.37 -5.01 -16.06
CA VAL A 116 -18.74 -4.60 -17.31
C VAL A 116 -19.77 -3.85 -18.14
N TYR A 117 -19.38 -2.78 -18.83
CA TYR A 117 -20.28 -2.09 -19.73
C TYR A 117 -20.35 -2.82 -21.08
N SER A 118 -21.56 -2.96 -21.63
CA SER A 118 -21.77 -3.43 -23.01
C SER A 118 -21.21 -2.41 -24.02
N GLY A 119 -21.08 -2.80 -25.29
CA GLY A 119 -20.73 -1.88 -26.38
C GLY A 119 -21.64 -0.65 -26.46
N ASP A 120 -22.90 -0.81 -26.05
CA ASP A 120 -23.92 0.26 -26.00
C ASP A 120 -23.94 1.06 -24.68
N GLY A 121 -22.98 0.81 -23.78
CA GLY A 121 -22.86 1.54 -22.50
C GLY A 121 -23.80 1.08 -21.39
N VAL A 122 -24.44 -0.09 -21.50
CA VAL A 122 -25.31 -0.67 -20.46
C VAL A 122 -24.50 -1.48 -19.45
N LEU A 123 -24.82 -1.38 -18.17
CA LEU A 123 -24.11 -2.06 -17.08
C LEU A 123 -24.51 -3.55 -17.00
N LEU A 124 -23.60 -4.46 -17.35
CA LEU A 124 -23.79 -5.91 -17.26
C LEU A 124 -23.36 -6.43 -15.89
N THR A 125 -24.24 -7.10 -15.19
CA THR A 125 -24.00 -7.68 -13.84
C THR A 125 -24.15 -9.20 -13.81
N SER A 126 -24.78 -9.78 -14.84
CA SER A 126 -24.88 -11.21 -15.05
C SER A 126 -23.52 -11.77 -15.50
N THR A 127 -23.11 -12.88 -14.89
CA THR A 127 -21.83 -13.53 -15.21
C THR A 127 -21.78 -13.99 -16.66
N ARG A 128 -22.92 -14.43 -17.23
CA ARG A 128 -23.02 -14.84 -18.63
C ARG A 128 -22.77 -13.67 -19.57
N ASP A 129 -23.46 -12.56 -19.32
CA ASP A 129 -23.40 -11.36 -20.16
C ASP A 129 -22.00 -10.72 -20.11
N VAL A 130 -21.34 -10.78 -18.95
CA VAL A 130 -19.94 -10.34 -18.80
C VAL A 130 -19.01 -11.21 -19.65
N VAL A 131 -19.19 -12.54 -19.64
CA VAL A 131 -18.37 -13.46 -20.46
C VAL A 131 -18.63 -13.25 -21.96
N ASP A 132 -19.88 -13.08 -22.36
CA ASP A 132 -20.26 -12.80 -23.75
C ASP A 132 -19.65 -11.46 -24.22
N ARG A 133 -19.65 -10.42 -23.36
CA ARG A 133 -18.99 -9.14 -23.65
C ARG A 133 -17.47 -9.27 -23.82
N TRP A 134 -16.81 -10.09 -23.00
CA TRP A 134 -15.39 -10.37 -23.16
C TRP A 134 -15.10 -11.11 -24.46
N LYS A 135 -15.97 -12.05 -24.83
CA LYS A 135 -15.86 -12.80 -26.09
C LYS A 135 -15.93 -11.85 -27.29
N GLU A 136 -16.90 -10.95 -27.34
CA GLU A 136 -17.01 -9.91 -28.39
C GLU A 136 -15.75 -9.05 -28.45
N TYR A 137 -15.26 -8.56 -27.29
CA TYR A 137 -14.05 -7.73 -27.24
C TYR A 137 -12.83 -8.46 -27.81
N PHE A 138 -12.64 -9.74 -27.47
CA PHE A 138 -11.54 -10.52 -28.00
C PHE A 138 -11.74 -10.93 -29.46
N GLU A 139 -12.98 -11.17 -29.90
CA GLU A 139 -13.30 -11.40 -31.32
C GLU A 139 -12.96 -10.17 -32.17
N ASP A 140 -13.34 -8.97 -31.74
CA ASP A 140 -12.98 -7.71 -32.40
C ASP A 140 -11.47 -7.46 -32.40
N LEU A 141 -10.81 -7.74 -31.27
CA LEU A 141 -9.36 -7.52 -31.11
C LEU A 141 -8.53 -8.50 -31.94
N LEU A 142 -8.97 -9.75 -32.07
CA LEU A 142 -8.22 -10.82 -32.74
C LEU A 142 -8.63 -11.02 -34.20
N ASN A 143 -9.84 -10.60 -34.60
CA ASN A 143 -10.34 -10.64 -35.97
C ASN A 143 -10.87 -9.26 -36.41
N PRO A 144 -10.01 -8.28 -36.67
CA PRO A 144 -10.43 -6.95 -37.09
C PRO A 144 -11.09 -7.04 -38.49
N THR A 145 -12.42 -7.09 -38.52
CA THR A 145 -13.23 -7.09 -39.76
C THR A 145 -13.64 -5.67 -40.18
N ASN A 146 -13.01 -4.64 -39.60
CA ASN A 146 -13.14 -3.28 -40.10
C ASN A 146 -11.94 -2.93 -40.96
N THR A 147 -12.15 -2.90 -42.28
CA THR A 147 -11.45 -1.99 -43.18
C THR A 147 -12.08 -0.60 -43.05
N PRO A 148 -11.50 0.35 -42.31
CA PRO A 148 -11.82 1.75 -42.51
C PRO A 148 -11.03 2.24 -43.73
N SER A 149 -11.74 2.86 -44.67
CA SER A 149 -11.13 3.66 -45.72
C SER A 149 -10.21 4.71 -45.09
N SER A 150 -8.99 4.78 -45.60
CA SER A 150 -8.00 5.81 -45.31
C SER A 150 -8.59 7.21 -45.45
N GLU A 151 -8.86 7.88 -44.34
CA GLU A 151 -8.77 9.34 -44.26
C GLU A 151 -8.01 9.73 -42.98
N GLU A 152 -6.94 10.49 -43.19
CA GLU A 152 -6.02 10.94 -42.18
C GLU A 152 -6.58 12.07 -41.33
N VAL A 153 -6.35 12.03 -40.01
CA VAL A 153 -6.27 13.24 -39.17
C VAL A 153 -5.22 13.05 -38.07
N GLY A 154 -4.04 13.67 -38.28
CA GLY A 154 -3.36 14.57 -37.34
C GLY A 154 -2.80 14.04 -36.00
N PRO A 155 -1.51 14.31 -35.68
CA PRO A 155 -0.86 13.84 -34.45
C PRO A 155 -1.29 14.67 -33.23
N GLY A 156 -2.27 14.17 -32.48
CA GLY A 156 -2.78 14.78 -31.25
C GLY A 156 -2.64 13.87 -30.03
N THR A 157 -1.57 14.12 -29.27
CA THR A 157 -1.35 13.77 -27.86
C THR A 157 -2.48 13.06 -27.10
N TRP A 158 -2.31 11.76 -26.80
CA TRP A 158 -2.98 11.10 -25.67
C TRP A 158 -1.96 10.52 -24.71
N ARG A 159 -1.67 11.37 -23.73
CA ARG A 159 -0.97 11.11 -22.48
C ARG A 159 -1.86 10.23 -21.59
N TRP A 160 -1.75 8.91 -21.72
CA TRP A 160 -2.14 7.99 -20.66
C TRP A 160 -0.84 7.56 -19.96
N ALA A 161 -0.32 8.39 -19.06
CA ALA A 161 -0.54 8.19 -17.63
C ALA A 161 -0.55 6.68 -17.32
N LEU A 162 0.64 6.14 -17.08
CA LEU A 162 0.86 4.91 -16.34
C LEU A 162 0.14 5.04 -15.00
N VAL A 163 -1.15 4.71 -14.99
CA VAL A 163 -1.86 4.35 -13.77
C VAL A 163 -1.31 2.98 -13.41
N SER A 164 -0.17 2.99 -12.72
CA SER A 164 0.25 1.84 -11.93
C SER A 164 -0.95 1.50 -11.04
N PRO A 165 -1.52 0.28 -11.14
CA PRO A 165 -2.54 -0.15 -10.21
C PRO A 165 -1.89 -0.13 -8.84
N GLY A 166 -2.25 0.86 -8.03
CA GLY A 166 -1.84 0.95 -6.65
C GLY A 166 -2.43 -0.24 -5.91
N LEU A 167 -1.68 -1.34 -5.89
CA LEU A 167 -1.82 -2.42 -4.92
C LEU A 167 -1.70 -1.76 -3.54
N LYS A 168 -2.87 -1.47 -2.97
CA LYS A 168 -2.99 -0.99 -1.61
C LYS A 168 -2.41 -2.05 -0.71
N LEU A 169 -1.26 -1.71 -0.11
CA LEU A 169 -0.75 -2.42 1.05
C LEU A 169 -1.90 -2.64 2.04
N PRO A 170 -2.15 -3.88 2.49
CA PRO A 170 -3.13 -4.14 3.53
C PRO A 170 -2.76 -3.37 4.80
N ARG A 171 -3.79 -2.89 5.51
CA ARG A 171 -3.68 -2.17 6.80
C ARG A 171 -3.36 -3.12 7.95
#